data_AF-A0A0D0SH51-F1
#
_entry.id   AF-A0A0D0SH51-F1
#
_cell.length_a   1.000
_cell.length_b   1.000
_cell.length_c   1.000
_cell.angle_alpha   90.00
_cell.angle_beta   90.00
_cell.angle_gamma   90.00
#
_symmetry.space_group_name_H-M   'P 1'
#
loop_
_entity.id
_entity.type
_entity.pdbx_description
1 polymer ?
#
loop_
_entity_poly.entity_id
_entity_poly.type
_entity_poly.pdbx_seq_one_letter_code
_entity_poly.pdbx_strand_id
1 'polypeptide(L)'
;MKNDGVCVLKDDMQELIELFKKADVVVFATPVYFYGISAPMKTFIDRMYPIWTALGSKEIYYIVSAGLGEDIINRSLGDLDGFVEHLQSYELKGRIYATNVMDAGKVKDQPILEQAFQMGYDL
;
A
#
# COMPACT_ATOMS: atom_id res chain seq x y z
N MET A 1 5.18 14.45 -19.67
CA MET A 1 5.51 13.32 -20.58
C MET A 1 4.50 13.29 -21.72
N LYS A 2 4.92 12.97 -22.94
CA LYS A 2 4.07 12.89 -24.15
C LYS A 2 3.90 11.42 -24.57
N ASN A 3 3.20 10.63 -23.78
CA ASN A 3 2.95 9.20 -24.06
C ASN A 3 1.53 8.75 -23.68
N ASP A 4 0.59 9.69 -23.54
CA ASP A 4 -0.83 9.45 -23.21
C ASP A 4 -1.08 8.57 -21.97
N GLY A 5 -0.08 8.45 -21.09
CA GLY A 5 -0.13 7.59 -19.91
C GLY A 5 0.01 6.09 -20.21
N VAL A 6 0.35 5.71 -21.45
CA VAL A 6 0.46 4.29 -21.86
C VAL A 6 1.89 3.79 -21.65
N CYS A 7 2.02 2.73 -20.85
CA CYS A 7 3.29 2.02 -20.64
C CYS A 7 3.64 1.16 -21.86
N VAL A 8 4.91 1.16 -22.29
CA VAL A 8 5.40 0.33 -23.41
C VAL A 8 5.55 -1.15 -23.03
N LEU A 9 5.73 -1.43 -21.73
CA LEU A 9 5.76 -2.79 -21.20
C LEU A 9 4.33 -3.34 -21.22
N LYS A 10 4.14 -4.52 -21.82
CA LYS A 10 2.83 -5.17 -21.97
C LYS A 10 2.73 -6.33 -20.99
N ASP A 11 2.35 -6.03 -19.76
CA ASP A 11 2.23 -7.01 -18.68
C ASP A 11 0.94 -6.78 -17.88
N ASP A 12 0.89 -7.28 -16.66
CA ASP A 12 -0.26 -7.20 -15.78
C ASP A 12 -0.51 -5.78 -15.22
N MET A 13 0.45 -4.85 -15.33
CA MET A 13 0.26 -3.49 -14.82
C MET A 13 -0.82 -2.71 -15.55
N GLN A 14 -1.10 -3.00 -16.82
CA GLN A 14 -2.24 -2.39 -17.52
C GLN A 14 -3.55 -2.68 -16.80
N GLU A 15 -3.76 -3.93 -16.40
CA GLU A 15 -4.95 -4.35 -15.68
C GLU A 15 -4.97 -3.73 -14.28
N LEU A 16 -3.84 -3.76 -13.57
CA LEU A 16 -3.73 -3.17 -12.22
C LEU A 16 -4.01 -1.66 -12.22
N ILE A 17 -3.55 -0.92 -13.23
CA ILE A 17 -3.84 0.50 -13.38
C ILE A 17 -5.35 0.75 -13.53
N GLU A 18 -6.03 -0.04 -14.37
CA GLU A 18 -7.46 0.12 -14.59
C GLU A 18 -8.28 -0.31 -13.36
N LEU A 19 -7.84 -1.32 -12.62
CA LEU A 19 -8.42 -1.67 -11.32
C LEU A 19 -8.22 -0.54 -10.30
N PHE A 20 -7.02 0.01 -10.21
CA PHE A 20 -6.71 1.11 -9.29
C PHE A 20 -7.55 2.35 -9.58
N LYS A 21 -7.72 2.73 -10.85
CA LYS A 21 -8.56 3.88 -11.24
C LYS A 21 -10.01 3.71 -10.80
N LYS A 22 -10.55 2.49 -10.88
CA LYS A 22 -11.94 2.16 -10.52
C LYS A 22 -12.17 2.02 -9.02
N ALA A 23 -11.12 1.74 -8.24
CA ALA A 23 -11.26 1.54 -6.80
C ALA A 23 -11.60 2.87 -6.11
N ASP A 24 -12.57 2.86 -5.20
CA ASP A 24 -12.81 3.99 -4.29
C ASP A 24 -11.97 3.86 -3.01
N VAL A 25 -11.71 2.62 -2.59
CA VAL A 25 -10.93 2.26 -1.41
C VAL A 25 -9.70 1.45 -1.82
N VAL A 26 -8.53 1.77 -1.26
CA VAL A 26 -7.27 1.04 -1.51
C VAL A 26 -6.59 0.69 -0.19
N VAL A 27 -6.20 -0.58 -0.05
CA VAL A 27 -5.42 -1.08 1.08
C VAL A 27 -4.00 -1.38 0.62
N PHE A 28 -3.01 -0.62 1.11
CA PHE A 28 -1.61 -0.96 0.91
C PHE A 28 -1.13 -1.91 2.00
N ALA A 29 -1.01 -3.19 1.64
CA ALA A 29 -0.49 -4.23 2.50
C ALA A 29 0.96 -4.60 2.12
N THR A 30 1.92 -4.39 3.02
CA THR A 30 3.32 -4.71 2.73
C THR A 30 4.09 -5.11 3.99
N PRO A 31 4.98 -6.13 3.92
CA PRO A 31 5.99 -6.31 4.94
C PRO A 31 7.06 -5.23 4.83
N VAL A 32 7.77 -4.98 5.93
CA VAL A 32 8.98 -4.16 5.98
C VAL A 32 10.19 -5.05 5.73
N TYR A 33 10.94 -4.74 4.68
CA TYR A 33 12.22 -5.38 4.37
C TYR A 33 13.30 -4.31 4.27
N PHE A 34 14.39 -4.48 5.01
CA PHE A 34 15.50 -3.52 5.05
C PHE A 34 15.06 -2.07 5.31
N TYR A 35 14.12 -1.87 6.25
CA TYR A 35 13.55 -0.56 6.62
C TYR A 35 12.70 0.13 5.54
N GLY A 36 12.44 -0.53 4.41
CA GLY A 36 11.53 -0.05 3.37
C GLY A 36 10.35 -0.98 3.16
N ILE A 37 9.40 -0.54 2.33
CA ILE A 37 8.33 -1.40 1.83
C ILE A 37 8.92 -2.54 0.97
N SER A 38 8.13 -3.58 0.73
CA SER A 38 8.56 -4.70 -0.10
C SER A 38 8.84 -4.26 -1.54
N ALA A 39 9.80 -4.93 -2.20
CA ALA A 39 10.13 -4.62 -3.59
C ALA A 39 8.93 -4.71 -4.55
N PRO A 40 7.98 -5.67 -4.42
CA PRO A 40 6.75 -5.66 -5.21
C PRO A 40 5.89 -4.42 -4.98
N MET A 41 5.72 -3.98 -3.72
CA MET A 41 4.97 -2.75 -3.41
C MET A 41 5.63 -1.52 -4.04
N LYS A 42 6.96 -1.41 -3.93
CA LYS A 42 7.70 -0.30 -4.54
C LYS A 42 7.63 -0.33 -6.07
N THR A 43 7.68 -1.54 -6.65
CA THR A 43 7.50 -1.73 -8.10
C THR A 43 6.13 -1.28 -8.56
N PHE A 44 5.06 -1.64 -7.82
CA PHE A 44 3.71 -1.15 -8.10
C PHE A 44 3.69 0.38 -8.09
N ILE A 45 4.15 1.03 -7.01
CA ILE A 45 4.19 2.49 -6.86
C ILE A 45 4.96 3.16 -8.01
N ASP A 46 6.17 2.69 -8.31
CA ASP A 46 7.00 3.27 -9.37
C ASP A 46 6.36 3.13 -10.75
N ARG A 47 5.63 2.05 -10.97
CA ARG A 47 4.93 1.80 -12.24
C ARG A 47 3.60 2.54 -12.37
N MET A 48 3.15 3.24 -11.33
CA MET A 48 2.03 4.19 -11.41
C MET A 48 2.44 5.55 -11.97
N TYR A 49 3.75 5.84 -12.07
CA TYR A 49 4.27 7.11 -12.57
C TYR A 49 3.71 7.56 -13.94
N PRO A 50 3.46 6.68 -14.94
CA PRO A 50 2.86 7.10 -16.21
C PRO A 50 1.50 7.77 -16.07
N ILE A 51 0.75 7.47 -14.99
CA ILE A 51 -0.57 8.02 -14.71
C ILE A 51 -0.59 8.90 -13.45
N TRP A 52 0.56 9.45 -13.03
CA TRP A 52 0.69 10.19 -11.75
C TRP A 52 -0.29 11.37 -11.59
N THR A 53 -0.77 11.96 -12.69
CA THR A 53 -1.79 13.04 -12.67
C THR A 53 -3.24 12.54 -12.70
N ALA A 54 -3.45 11.22 -12.77
CA ALA A 54 -4.74 10.57 -12.97
C ALA A 54 -4.94 9.41 -11.99
N LEU A 55 -4.41 9.53 -10.77
CA LEU A 55 -4.56 8.56 -9.68
C LEU A 55 -5.94 8.65 -8.99
N GLY A 56 -6.67 9.74 -9.21
CA GLY A 56 -8.02 9.94 -8.72
C GLY A 56 -8.10 10.15 -7.20
N SER A 57 -9.34 10.14 -6.69
CA SER A 57 -9.65 10.25 -5.26
C SER A 57 -9.80 8.86 -4.64
N LYS A 58 -9.27 8.66 -3.42
CA LYS A 58 -9.32 7.35 -2.72
C LYS A 58 -9.46 7.47 -1.21
N GLU A 59 -10.14 6.53 -0.58
CA GLU A 59 -9.93 6.20 0.82
C GLU A 59 -8.78 5.20 0.95
N ILE A 60 -7.86 5.45 1.87
CA ILE A 60 -6.61 4.71 2.01
C ILE A 60 -6.55 4.01 3.37
N TYR A 61 -6.06 2.77 3.35
CA TYR A 61 -5.71 1.99 4.52
C TYR A 61 -4.31 1.38 4.38
N TYR A 62 -3.59 1.26 5.49
CA TYR A 62 -2.31 0.55 5.51
C TYR A 62 -2.37 -0.70 6.40
N ILE A 63 -1.77 -1.79 5.91
CA ILE A 63 -1.47 -2.99 6.72
C ILE A 63 0.03 -3.26 6.56
N VAL A 64 0.80 -3.00 7.62
CA VAL A 64 2.26 -3.12 7.58
C VAL A 64 2.73 -4.13 8.61
N SER A 65 3.54 -5.09 8.19
CA SER A 65 4.13 -6.08 9.11
C SER A 65 5.64 -5.95 9.19
N ALA A 66 6.21 -6.02 10.38
CA ALA A 66 7.64 -6.00 10.61
C ALA A 66 8.06 -7.05 11.64
N GLY A 67 9.25 -7.62 11.44
CA GLY A 67 9.83 -8.56 12.39
C GLY A 67 10.16 -7.91 13.75
N LEU A 68 10.29 -6.59 13.79
CA LEU A 68 10.70 -5.82 14.96
C LEU A 68 9.65 -4.74 15.28
N GLY A 69 10.03 -3.74 16.07
CA GLY A 69 9.15 -2.69 16.59
C GLY A 69 8.58 -1.74 15.53
N GLU A 70 7.66 -0.89 15.99
CA GLU A 70 6.96 0.10 15.17
C GLU A 70 7.90 1.19 14.62
N ASP A 71 9.04 1.45 15.28
CA ASP A 71 10.08 2.36 14.79
C ASP A 71 10.59 1.97 13.40
N ILE A 72 10.62 0.67 13.09
CA ILE A 72 11.01 0.14 11.79
C ILE A 72 9.91 0.31 10.76
N ILE A 73 8.64 0.15 11.17
CA ILE A 73 7.48 0.43 10.31
C ILE A 73 7.47 1.90 9.92
N ASN A 74 7.63 2.80 10.89
CA ASN A 74 7.60 4.25 10.66
C ASN A 74 8.61 4.73 9.62
N ARG A 75 9.78 4.08 9.51
CA ARG A 75 10.76 4.40 8.46
C ARG A 75 10.29 4.03 7.06
N SER A 76 9.50 2.98 6.91
CA SER A 76 8.98 2.51 5.62
C SER A 76 7.81 3.35 5.10
N LEU A 77 7.13 4.10 5.97
CA LEU A 77 5.91 4.83 5.61
C LEU A 77 6.16 5.94 4.59
N GLY A 78 7.38 6.48 4.51
CA GLY A 78 7.72 7.55 3.56
C GLY A 78 7.40 7.20 2.10
N ASP A 79 7.59 5.94 1.69
CA ASP A 79 7.23 5.50 0.33
C ASP A 79 5.71 5.46 0.11
N LEU A 80 4.94 5.02 1.12
CA LEU A 80 3.48 4.94 1.03
C LEU A 80 2.84 6.32 1.11
N ASP A 81 3.23 7.11 2.11
CA ASP A 81 2.74 8.47 2.33
C ASP A 81 3.09 9.36 1.13
N GLY A 82 4.34 9.28 0.66
CA GLY A 82 4.78 10.00 -0.53
C GLY A 82 3.99 9.61 -1.78
N PHE A 83 3.61 8.34 -1.95
CA PHE A 83 2.76 7.94 -3.07
C PHE A 83 1.34 8.53 -2.96
N VAL A 84 0.69 8.41 -1.79
CA VAL A 84 -0.71 8.86 -1.65
C VAL A 84 -0.86 10.37 -1.69
N GLU A 85 0.18 11.13 -1.37
CA GLU A 85 0.22 12.59 -1.58
C GLU A 85 0.07 13.02 -3.05
N HIS A 86 0.30 12.11 -4.02
CA HIS A 86 0.10 12.38 -5.44
C HIS A 86 -1.32 12.07 -5.94
N LEU A 87 -2.19 11.54 -5.09
CA LEU A 87 -3.60 11.33 -5.43
C LEU A 87 -4.30 12.69 -5.56
N GLN A 88 -5.38 12.73 -6.35
CA GLN A 88 -6.18 13.95 -6.50
C GLN A 88 -6.76 14.40 -5.16
N SER A 89 -7.21 13.43 -4.35
CA SER A 89 -7.51 13.61 -2.94
C SER A 89 -7.41 12.25 -2.24
N TYR A 90 -7.03 12.23 -0.98
CA TYR A 90 -7.06 11.00 -0.20
C TYR A 90 -7.53 11.25 1.23
N GLU A 91 -8.17 10.25 1.82
CA GLU A 91 -8.43 10.18 3.26
C GLU A 91 -7.79 8.91 3.79
N LEU A 92 -6.85 9.05 4.72
CA LEU A 92 -6.27 7.90 5.40
C LEU A 92 -7.20 7.47 6.54
N LYS A 93 -7.95 6.40 6.32
CA LYS A 93 -9.01 5.92 7.21
C LYS A 93 -8.50 5.00 8.32
N GLY A 94 -7.37 4.33 8.12
CA GLY A 94 -6.85 3.38 9.11
C GLY A 94 -5.46 2.86 8.83
N ARG A 95 -4.79 2.42 9.90
CA ARG A 95 -3.46 1.81 9.88
C ARG A 95 -3.45 0.61 10.82
N ILE A 96 -2.89 -0.50 10.35
CA ILE A 96 -2.68 -1.72 11.13
C ILE A 96 -1.21 -2.09 11.06
N TYR A 97 -0.56 -2.19 12.22
CA TYR A 97 0.87 -2.48 12.34
C TYR A 97 1.12 -3.78 13.09
N ALA A 98 1.52 -4.82 12.36
CA ALA A 98 1.96 -6.09 12.93
C ALA A 98 3.45 -6.02 13.26
N THR A 99 3.78 -5.70 14.51
CA THR A 99 5.16 -5.62 14.99
C THR A 99 5.60 -6.91 15.66
N ASN A 100 6.92 -7.11 15.80
CA ASN A 100 7.51 -8.25 16.51
C ASN A 100 7.08 -9.62 15.94
N VAL A 101 6.89 -9.72 14.62
CA VAL A 101 6.45 -10.94 13.91
C VAL A 101 7.59 -11.59 13.12
N MET A 102 8.68 -11.99 13.78
CA MET A 102 9.79 -12.70 13.13
C MET A 102 9.43 -14.12 12.71
N ASP A 103 8.70 -14.84 13.57
CA ASP A 103 8.44 -16.26 13.38
C ASP A 103 7.17 -16.50 12.56
N ALA A 104 7.20 -17.56 11.75
CA ALA A 104 6.05 -17.98 10.96
C ALA A 104 4.83 -18.21 11.87
N GLY A 105 3.71 -17.58 11.52
CA GLY A 105 2.46 -17.69 12.27
C GLY A 105 2.37 -16.79 13.51
N LYS A 106 3.43 -16.09 13.91
CA LYS A 106 3.43 -15.25 15.12
C LYS A 106 2.37 -14.14 15.11
N VAL A 107 2.01 -13.66 13.93
CA VAL A 107 0.94 -12.67 13.74
C VAL A 107 -0.43 -13.17 14.25
N LYS A 108 -0.66 -14.48 14.30
CA LYS A 108 -1.91 -15.09 14.79
C LYS A 108 -2.10 -14.94 16.30
N ASP A 109 -1.03 -14.70 17.04
CA ASP A 109 -1.08 -14.46 18.50
C ASP A 109 -1.50 -13.01 18.83
N GLN A 110 -1.64 -12.16 17.81
CA GLN A 110 -1.95 -10.74 17.96
C GLN A 110 -3.42 -10.46 17.60
N PRO A 111 -4.06 -9.44 18.19
CA PRO A 111 -5.44 -9.06 17.87
C PRO A 111 -5.61 -8.50 16.45
N ILE A 112 -4.52 -8.39 15.70
CA ILE A 112 -4.44 -7.68 14.43
C ILE A 112 -5.29 -8.33 13.33
N LEU A 113 -5.44 -9.65 13.33
CA LEU A 113 -6.28 -10.32 12.34
C LEU A 113 -7.77 -9.96 12.54
N GLU A 114 -8.21 -9.87 13.80
CA GLU A 114 -9.56 -9.44 14.14
C GLU A 114 -9.77 -7.95 13.84
N GLN A 115 -8.77 -7.10 14.16
CA GLN A 115 -8.80 -5.69 13.80
C GLN A 115 -8.89 -5.47 12.28
N ALA A 116 -8.13 -6.24 11.49
CA ALA A 116 -8.17 -6.18 10.03
C ALA A 116 -9.52 -6.64 9.47
N PHE A 117 -10.10 -7.70 10.05
CA PHE A 117 -11.44 -8.15 9.69
C PHE A 117 -12.49 -7.06 9.99
N GLN A 118 -12.48 -6.51 11.20
CA GLN A 118 -13.46 -5.50 11.60
C GLN A 118 -13.32 -4.22 10.77
N MET A 119 -12.09 -3.77 10.51
CA MET A 119 -11.82 -2.62 9.65
C MET A 119 -12.35 -2.81 8.24
N GLY A 120 -12.26 -4.03 7.68
CA GLY A 120 -12.82 -4.35 6.37
C GLY A 120 -14.34 -4.52 6.39
N TYR A 121 -14.92 -4.93 7.52
CA TYR A 121 -16.36 -5.09 7.71
C TYR A 121 -17.09 -3.74 7.81
N ASP A 122 -16.41 -2.72 8.36
CA ASP A 122 -16.96 -1.38 8.58
C ASP A 122 -16.78 -0.43 7.37
N LEU A 123 -16.32 -0.95 6.22
CA LEU A 123 -16.27 -0.23 4.92
C LEU A 123 -17.66 -0.08 4.31
#